data_AF-A0ABD2MNR5-F1
#
_entry.id   AF-A0ABD2MNR5-F1
#
_cell.length_a   1.000
_cell.length_b   1.000
_cell.length_c   1.000
_cell.angle_alpha   90.00
_cell.angle_beta   90.00
_cell.angle_gamma   90.00
#
_symmetry.space_group_name_H-M   'P 1'
#
loop_
_entity.id
_entity.type
_entity.pdbx_description
1 polymer ?
#
loop_
_entity_poly.entity_id
_entity_poly.type
_entity_poly.pdbx_seq_one_letter_code
_entity_poly.pdbx_strand_id
1 'polypeptide(L)'
;KQRDIEIEKTKKKGKWDQSNSQTAIDKILSKEMSLRKASLRYNIPKSILHDKTSSLNRGQEVSMQPKLGRFTNIFTPEYEQLLVVHVKDSSNRCLPLTEQEFL
;
A
#
# COMPACT_ATOMS: atom_id res chain seq x y z
N LYS A 1 23.05 15.51 -9.88
CA LYS A 1 23.11 14.18 -9.24
C LYS A 1 22.74 14.20 -7.75
N GLN A 2 22.90 15.33 -7.03
CA GLN A 2 22.47 15.48 -5.63
C GLN A 2 20.94 15.54 -5.39
N ARG A 3 20.13 16.03 -6.35
CA ARG A 3 18.67 16.22 -6.17
C ARG A 3 17.86 14.92 -6.10
N ASP A 4 18.38 13.82 -6.64
CA ASP A 4 17.65 12.55 -6.70
C ASP A 4 17.70 11.77 -5.37
N ILE A 5 18.71 12.03 -4.54
CA ILE A 5 18.96 11.31 -3.28
C ILE A 5 18.08 11.87 -2.14
N GLU A 6 17.68 13.14 -2.20
CA GLU A 6 16.89 13.79 -1.15
C GLU A 6 15.38 13.47 -1.24
N ILE A 7 14.89 13.13 -2.45
CA ILE A 7 13.47 12.81 -2.69
C ILE A 7 13.10 11.41 -2.19
N GLU A 8 14.07 10.50 -1.98
CA GLU A 8 13.78 9.15 -1.47
C GLU A 8 13.47 9.10 0.03
N LYS A 9 13.95 10.07 0.82
CA LYS A 9 13.87 10.00 2.29
C LYS A 9 12.50 10.36 2.89
N THR A 10 11.56 10.94 2.13
CA THR A 10 10.26 11.41 2.67
C THR A 10 9.04 10.61 2.21
N LYS A 11 9.22 9.56 1.40
CA LYS A 11 8.09 8.79 0.86
C LYS A 11 7.53 7.80 1.88
N LYS A 12 6.51 8.23 2.64
CA LYS A 12 5.65 7.32 3.40
C LYS A 12 4.96 6.35 2.42
N LYS A 13 5.50 5.14 2.30
CA LYS A 13 4.92 4.07 1.48
C LYS A 13 3.46 3.82 1.92
N GLY A 14 2.53 3.82 0.97
CA GLY A 14 1.13 3.47 1.21
C GLY A 14 0.22 4.60 1.70
N LYS A 15 0.69 5.85 1.83
CA LYS A 15 -0.17 7.02 2.09
C LYS A 15 -0.42 7.83 0.82
N TRP A 16 -1.14 7.25 -0.15
CA TRP A 16 -1.70 8.02 -1.25
C TRP A 16 -3.22 7.94 -1.21
N ASP A 17 -3.88 9.09 -1.36
CA ASP A 17 -5.33 9.17 -1.32
C ASP A 17 -5.96 8.52 -2.54
N GLN A 18 -7.14 7.93 -2.36
CA GLN A 18 -7.92 7.31 -3.43
C GLN A 18 -8.19 8.28 -4.58
N SER A 19 -8.53 9.53 -4.25
CA SER A 19 -8.77 10.59 -5.24
C SER A 19 -7.53 10.85 -6.11
N ASN A 20 -6.34 10.89 -5.49
CA ASN A 20 -5.09 11.11 -6.21
C ASN A 20 -4.74 9.92 -7.12
N SER A 21 -5.02 8.69 -6.68
CA SER A 21 -4.87 7.48 -7.52
C SER A 21 -5.78 7.53 -8.75
N GLN A 22 -7.05 7.90 -8.57
CA GLN A 22 -8.01 7.98 -9.67
C GLN A 22 -7.55 9.02 -10.71
N THR A 23 -7.30 10.25 -10.27
CA THR A 23 -6.88 11.33 -11.17
C THR A 23 -5.55 11.01 -11.88
N ALA A 24 -4.62 10.33 -11.20
CA ALA A 24 -3.37 9.91 -11.83
C ALA A 24 -3.61 8.91 -12.96
N ILE A 25 -4.48 7.92 -12.75
CA ILE A 25 -4.81 6.88 -13.72
C ILE A 25 -5.56 7.48 -14.92
N ASP A 26 -6.56 8.33 -14.68
CA ASP A 26 -7.34 8.98 -15.74
C ASP A 26 -6.44 9.79 -16.68
N LYS A 27 -5.46 10.53 -16.12
CA LYS A 27 -4.47 11.29 -16.88
C LYS A 27 -3.46 10.43 -17.65
N ILE A 28 -3.21 9.21 -17.17
CA ILE A 28 -2.35 8.25 -17.89
C ILE A 28 -3.13 7.61 -19.04
N LEU A 29 -4.39 7.22 -18.81
CA LEU A 29 -5.25 6.59 -19.82
C LEU A 29 -5.61 7.56 -20.95
N SER A 30 -5.88 8.83 -20.62
CA SER A 30 -6.05 9.92 -21.60
C SER A 30 -4.76 10.33 -22.31
N LYS A 31 -3.61 9.72 -21.99
CA LYS A 31 -2.27 10.04 -22.52
C LYS A 31 -1.80 11.47 -22.24
N GLU A 32 -2.46 12.21 -21.37
CA GLU A 32 -2.03 13.55 -20.93
C GLU A 32 -0.73 13.52 -20.11
N MET A 33 -0.46 12.40 -19.43
CA MET A 33 0.68 12.28 -18.51
C MET A 33 1.37 10.93 -18.60
N SER A 34 2.71 10.93 -18.60
CA SER A 34 3.50 9.71 -18.53
C SER A 34 3.51 9.11 -17.12
N LEU A 35 3.69 7.79 -17.01
CA LEU A 35 3.80 7.06 -15.74
C LEU A 35 4.83 7.68 -14.78
N ARG A 36 5.97 8.15 -15.31
CA ARG A 36 7.03 8.80 -14.52
C ARG A 36 6.57 10.13 -13.94
N LYS A 37 5.90 10.97 -14.75
CA LYS A 37 5.41 12.29 -14.33
C LYS A 37 4.27 12.16 -13.33
N ALA A 38 3.36 11.20 -13.54
CA ALA A 38 2.29 10.90 -12.59
C ALA A 38 2.83 10.39 -11.26
N SER A 39 3.83 9.49 -11.27
CA SER A 39 4.45 8.97 -10.06
C SER A 39 5.06 10.07 -9.19
N LEU A 40 5.76 11.02 -9.81
CA LEU A 40 6.34 12.17 -9.11
C LEU A 40 5.27 13.12 -8.55
N ARG A 41 4.24 13.42 -9.36
CA ARG A 41 3.21 14.41 -9.00
C ARG A 41 2.25 13.94 -7.91
N TYR A 42 1.86 12.66 -7.95
CA TYR A 42 0.88 12.09 -7.02
C TYR A 42 1.54 11.25 -5.92
N ASN A 43 2.87 11.15 -5.91
CA ASN A 43 3.65 10.35 -4.97
C ASN A 43 3.24 8.86 -4.90
N ILE A 44 2.80 8.32 -6.03
CA ILE A 44 2.41 6.91 -6.18
C ILE A 44 3.54 6.17 -6.89
N PRO A 45 3.99 4.99 -6.42
CA PRO A 45 5.04 4.23 -7.10
C PRO A 45 4.66 3.91 -8.55
N LYS A 46 5.64 4.04 -9.46
CA LYS A 46 5.46 3.76 -10.89
C LYS A 46 4.92 2.36 -11.15
N SER A 47 5.40 1.36 -10.42
CA SER A 47 4.94 -0.04 -10.53
C SER A 47 3.44 -0.16 -10.25
N ILE A 48 2.94 0.50 -9.21
CA ILE A 48 1.52 0.51 -8.87
C ILE A 48 0.69 1.14 -9.99
N LEU A 49 1.10 2.31 -10.50
CA LEU A 49 0.40 2.97 -11.61
C LEU A 49 0.40 2.11 -12.87
N HIS A 50 1.51 1.45 -13.17
CA HIS A 50 1.62 0.53 -14.30
C HIS A 50 0.69 -0.68 -14.13
N ASP A 51 0.70 -1.33 -12.96
CA ASP A 51 -0.15 -2.49 -12.70
C ASP A 51 -1.63 -2.12 -12.81
N LYS A 52 -2.04 -1.01 -12.20
CA LYS A 52 -3.44 -0.52 -12.25
C LYS A 52 -3.89 -0.19 -13.67
N THR A 53 -3.09 0.57 -14.42
CA THR A 53 -3.41 0.92 -15.82
C THR A 53 -3.45 -0.32 -16.72
N SER A 54 -2.52 -1.27 -16.53
CA SER A 54 -2.53 -2.52 -17.28
C SER A 54 -3.75 -3.39 -16.99
N SER A 55 -4.22 -3.44 -15.74
CA SER A 55 -5.44 -4.17 -15.37
C SER A 55 -6.70 -3.50 -15.90
N LEU A 56 -6.79 -2.17 -15.90
CA LEU A 56 -7.92 -1.46 -16.50
C LEU A 56 -7.98 -1.65 -18.02
N ASN A 57 -6.83 -1.66 -18.70
CA ASN A 57 -6.77 -1.96 -20.14
C ASN A 57 -7.23 -3.41 -20.45
N ARG A 58 -7.14 -4.33 -19.48
CA ARG A 58 -7.66 -5.69 -19.58
C ARG A 58 -9.15 -5.80 -19.21
N GLY A 59 -9.82 -4.69 -18.88
CA GLY A 59 -11.22 -4.68 -18.43
C GLY A 59 -11.42 -5.19 -17.00
N GLN A 60 -10.35 -5.29 -16.19
CA GLN A 60 -10.42 -5.76 -14.82
C GLN A 60 -10.74 -4.60 -13.87
N GLU A 61 -11.60 -4.83 -12.89
CA GLU A 61 -11.82 -3.88 -11.80
C GLU A 61 -10.58 -3.74 -10.91
N VAL A 62 -10.22 -2.49 -10.62
CA VAL A 62 -9.02 -2.18 -9.83
C VAL A 62 -9.41 -1.31 -8.64
N SER A 63 -9.11 -1.79 -7.43
CA SER A 63 -9.27 -0.97 -6.23
C SER A 63 -8.29 0.21 -6.25
N MET A 64 -8.83 1.40 -6.01
CA MET A 64 -8.07 2.64 -5.98
C MET A 64 -7.31 2.84 -4.66
N GLN A 65 -7.70 2.10 -3.62
CA GLN A 65 -7.05 2.10 -2.31
C GLN A 65 -5.70 1.35 -2.34
N PRO A 66 -4.71 1.79 -1.53
CA PRO A 66 -3.52 0.99 -1.27
C PRO A 66 -3.91 -0.31 -0.55
N LYS A 67 -3.54 -1.46 -1.12
CA LYS A 67 -3.66 -2.74 -0.42
C LYS A 67 -2.33 -3.12 0.24
N LEU A 68 -2.39 -3.66 1.44
CA LEU A 68 -1.23 -4.20 2.14
C LEU A 68 -0.85 -5.55 1.50
N GLY A 69 -0.23 -5.49 0.31
CA GLY A 69 0.35 -6.65 -0.37
C GLY A 69 -0.62 -7.80 -0.69
N ARG A 70 -0.10 -9.04 -0.60
CA ARG A 70 -0.81 -10.32 -0.79
C ARG A 70 -1.22 -10.96 0.55
N PHE A 71 -1.44 -10.17 1.60
CA PHE A 71 -1.89 -10.73 2.86
C PHE A 71 -3.37 -11.13 2.71
N THR A 72 -3.62 -12.43 2.64
CA THR A 72 -4.94 -13.03 2.79
C THR A 72 -5.21 -13.21 4.27
N ASN A 73 -6.42 -12.96 4.75
CA ASN A 73 -6.75 -13.26 6.14
C ASN A 73 -6.69 -14.78 6.33
N ILE A 74 -5.71 -15.25 7.10
CA ILE A 74 -5.47 -16.69 7.34
C ILE A 74 -6.36 -17.17 8.49
N PHE A 75 -6.67 -16.29 9.44
CA PHE A 75 -7.47 -16.61 10.61
C PHE A 75 -8.94 -16.30 10.35
N THR A 76 -9.83 -17.08 10.98
CA THR A 76 -11.23 -16.67 11.08
C THR A 76 -11.32 -15.42 11.97
N PRO A 77 -12.36 -14.59 11.82
CA PRO A 77 -12.52 -13.39 12.64
C PRO A 77 -12.48 -13.66 14.15
N GLU A 78 -12.96 -14.84 14.56
CA GLU A 78 -12.95 -15.28 15.96
C GLU A 78 -11.51 -15.47 16.48
N TYR A 79 -10.67 -16.20 15.73
CA TYR A 79 -9.26 -16.40 16.11
C TYR A 79 -8.45 -15.11 16.03
N GLU A 80 -8.73 -14.25 15.04
CA GLU A 80 -8.09 -12.94 14.93
C GLU A 80 -8.36 -12.07 16.17
N GLN A 81 -9.61 -12.02 16.64
CA GLN A 81 -9.95 -11.29 17.87
C GLN A 81 -9.24 -11.85 19.10
N LEU A 82 -9.18 -13.18 19.23
CA LEU A 82 -8.49 -13.84 20.34
C LEU A 82 -7.01 -13.46 20.37
N LEU A 83 -6.34 -13.52 19.20
CA LEU A 83 -4.93 -13.14 19.08
C LEU A 83 -4.72 -11.66 19.40
N VAL A 84 -5.60 -10.76 18.92
CA VAL A 84 -5.52 -9.32 19.21
C VAL A 84 -5.65 -9.05 20.70
N VAL A 85 -6.57 -9.74 21.39
CA VAL A 85 -6.75 -9.61 22.84
C VAL A 85 -5.49 -10.08 23.57
N HIS A 86 -4.95 -11.24 23.18
CA HIS A 86 -3.75 -11.80 23.79
C HIS A 86 -2.53 -10.87 23.63
N VAL A 87 -2.27 -10.39 22.41
CA VAL A 87 -1.15 -9.47 22.13
C VAL A 87 -1.27 -8.17 22.94
N LYS A 88 -2.49 -7.63 23.07
CA LYS A 88 -2.74 -6.45 23.90
C LYS A 88 -2.47 -6.72 25.37
N ASP A 89 -2.92 -7.85 25.90
CA ASP A 89 -2.67 -8.25 27.29
C ASP A 89 -1.17 -8.44 27.56
N SER A 90 -0.44 -9.14 26.68
CA SER A 90 1.02 -9.31 26.78
C SER A 90 1.76 -7.97 26.72
N SER A 91 1.35 -7.06 25.82
CA SER A 91 1.91 -5.71 25.75
C SER A 91 1.64 -4.90 27.01
N ASN A 92 0.44 -5.00 27.60
CA ASN A 92 0.09 -4.29 28.83
C ASN A 92 0.87 -4.82 30.03
N ARG A 93 1.25 -6.09 30.01
CA ARG A 93 2.10 -6.73 31.02
C ARG A 93 3.59 -6.47 30.81
N CYS A 94 3.95 -5.58 29.87
CA CYS A 94 5.34 -5.27 29.49
C CYS A 94 6.16 -6.52 29.12
N LEU A 95 5.49 -7.58 28.65
CA LEU A 95 6.17 -8.78 28.21
C LEU A 95 6.73 -8.55 26.80
N PRO A 96 8.03 -8.81 26.57
CA PRO A 96 8.59 -8.72 25.23
C PRO A 96 8.00 -9.84 24.37
N LEU A 97 7.17 -9.47 23.40
CA LEU A 97 6.67 -10.41 22.39
C LEU A 97 7.86 -10.88 21.54
N THR A 98 8.35 -12.09 21.82
CA THR A 98 9.41 -12.74 21.05
C THR A 98 8.81 -13.85 20.18
N GLU A 99 9.43 -14.16 19.04
CA GLU A 99 8.95 -15.18 18.09
C GLU A 99 8.71 -16.57 18.73
N GLN A 100 9.35 -16.85 19.87
CA GLN A 100 9.23 -18.12 20.58
C GLN A 100 7.85 -18.35 21.20
N GLU A 101 7.06 -17.30 21.47
CA GLU A 101 5.72 -17.44 22.07
C GLU A 101 4.62 -17.79 21.05
N PHE A 102 4.95 -17.81 19.75
CA PHE A 102 3.99 -18.02 18.65
C PHE A 102 4.24 -19.30 17.83
N LEU A 103 5.14 -20.18 18.28
CA LEU A 103 5.50 -21.45 17.62
C LEU A 103 4.98 -22.68 18.38
#